data_AF-A0AA88ASQ8-F1
#
_entry.id   AF-A0AA88ASQ8-F1
#
_cell.length_a   1.000
_cell.length_b   1.000
_cell.length_c   1.000
_cell.angle_alpha   90.00
_cell.angle_beta   90.00
_cell.angle_gamma   90.00
#
_symmetry.space_group_name_H-M   'P 1'
#
loop_
_entity.id
_entity.type
_entity.pdbx_description
1 polymer ?
#
loop_
_entity_poly.entity_id
_entity_poly.type
_entity_poly.pdbx_seq_one_letter_code
_entity_poly.pdbx_strand_id
1 'polypeptide(L)'
;MKESVENPLHLKSLNHISLVCRSLAESINFYLNVLGFVPIRRPGSFDFDGAWLFGHGFGMHLLQSEDPENMPKKSVINPKDNHISFQCESMGAVEKKLKEMEIKYVRAVVEEGGIQVDQIFFHDPDGFMIEICNCDNLPVIPLAGEMARSCSRVNLQVLGQQSIKQQVVVQLCSGSSKR
;
A
#
# COMPACT_ATOMS: atom_id res chain seq x y z
N MET A 1 1.21 38.63 -11.24
CA MET A 1 0.77 38.12 -9.93
C MET A 1 1.18 36.67 -9.86
N LYS A 2 1.99 36.27 -8.86
CA LYS A 2 2.31 34.86 -8.62
C LYS A 2 1.11 34.24 -7.93
N GLU A 3 0.32 33.45 -8.65
CA GLU A 3 -0.60 32.53 -7.98
C GLU A 3 0.27 31.46 -7.32
N SER A 4 0.33 31.46 -5.99
CA SER A 4 0.90 30.35 -5.26
C SER A 4 0.12 29.10 -5.65
N VAL A 5 0.83 28.03 -6.00
CA VAL A 5 0.25 26.68 -6.13
C VAL A 5 -0.06 26.22 -4.70
N GLU A 6 -1.03 26.87 -4.08
CA GLU A 6 -1.44 26.60 -2.72
C GLU A 6 -2.23 25.31 -2.72
N ASN A 7 -1.92 24.45 -1.74
CA ASN A 7 -2.71 23.28 -1.38
C ASN A 7 -4.10 23.77 -0.92
N PRO A 8 -5.10 23.84 -1.83
CA PRO A 8 -6.27 24.70 -1.61
C PRO A 8 -7.24 24.09 -0.60
N LEU A 9 -7.12 22.78 -0.38
CA LEU A 9 -7.91 22.01 0.57
C LEU A 9 -7.09 21.63 1.81
N HIS A 10 -5.85 22.12 1.94
CA HIS A 10 -4.93 21.80 3.03
C HIS A 10 -4.77 20.28 3.28
N LEU A 11 -4.77 19.49 2.20
CA LEU A 11 -4.65 18.03 2.26
C LEU A 11 -3.26 17.63 2.72
N LYS A 12 -3.16 16.62 3.59
CA LYS A 12 -1.87 16.17 4.12
C LYS A 12 -1.24 15.02 3.32
N SER A 13 -2.06 14.04 2.93
CA SER A 13 -1.62 12.81 2.27
C SER A 13 -2.82 12.02 1.77
N LEU A 14 -2.55 11.00 0.95
CA LEU A 14 -3.51 9.94 0.66
C LEU A 14 -3.84 9.19 1.96
N ASN A 15 -5.12 9.17 2.34
CA ASN A 15 -5.53 8.46 3.55
C ASN A 15 -5.78 6.97 3.29
N HIS A 16 -6.60 6.67 2.28
CA HIS A 16 -6.90 5.30 1.87
C HIS A 16 -7.35 5.25 0.41
N ILE A 17 -7.32 4.05 -0.17
CA ILE A 17 -8.07 3.70 -1.37
C ILE A 17 -9.22 2.76 -1.01
N SER A 18 -10.22 2.69 -1.88
CA SER A 18 -11.37 1.80 -1.71
C SER A 18 -11.53 0.92 -2.95
N LEU A 19 -11.61 -0.39 -2.75
CA LEU A 19 -11.73 -1.38 -3.83
C LEU A 19 -12.93 -2.28 -3.55
N VAL A 20 -13.75 -2.48 -4.57
CA VAL A 20 -14.83 -3.48 -4.55
C VAL A 20 -14.25 -4.79 -5.06
N CYS A 21 -14.50 -5.87 -4.33
CA CYS A 21 -13.97 -7.20 -4.60
C CYS A 21 -15.09 -8.24 -4.66
N ARG A 22 -14.87 -9.34 -5.37
CA ARG A 22 -15.82 -10.47 -5.36
C ARG A 22 -15.74 -11.27 -4.06
N SER A 23 -14.53 -11.43 -3.52
CA SER A 23 -14.26 -12.29 -2.37
C SER A 23 -13.30 -11.58 -1.42
N LEU A 24 -13.79 -11.23 -0.22
CA LEU A 24 -12.92 -10.64 0.80
C LEU A 24 -11.77 -11.57 1.17
N ALA A 25 -12.01 -12.88 1.25
CA ALA A 25 -10.97 -13.83 1.62
C ALA A 25 -9.82 -13.82 0.60
N GLU A 26 -10.13 -13.84 -0.70
CA GLU A 26 -9.13 -13.82 -1.76
C GLU A 26 -8.38 -12.48 -1.81
N SER A 27 -9.09 -11.37 -1.74
CA SER A 27 -8.47 -10.04 -1.76
C SER A 27 -7.61 -9.80 -0.53
N ILE A 28 -8.08 -10.13 0.69
CA ILE A 28 -7.27 -10.04 1.92
C ILE A 28 -6.00 -10.89 1.77
N ASN A 29 -6.14 -12.14 1.31
CA ASN A 29 -5.00 -13.03 1.13
C ASN A 29 -3.97 -12.46 0.14
N PHE A 30 -4.44 -11.89 -0.98
CA PHE A 30 -3.57 -11.26 -1.97
C PHE A 30 -2.86 -10.03 -1.39
N TYR A 31 -3.60 -9.06 -0.85
CA TYR A 31 -3.02 -7.82 -0.35
C TYR A 31 -2.08 -8.03 0.84
N LEU A 32 -2.34 -9.04 1.66
CA LEU A 32 -1.46 -9.44 2.75
C LEU A 32 -0.19 -10.12 2.24
N ASN A 33 -0.32 -11.19 1.46
CA ASN A 33 0.82 -12.06 1.12
C ASN A 33 1.64 -11.58 -0.07
N VAL A 34 1.03 -10.84 -1.00
CA VAL A 34 1.70 -10.33 -2.21
C VAL A 34 2.20 -8.91 -1.99
N LEU A 35 1.36 -8.03 -1.44
CA LEU A 35 1.68 -6.61 -1.26
C LEU A 35 2.05 -6.23 0.18
N GLY A 36 1.97 -7.13 1.15
CA GLY A 36 2.47 -6.89 2.52
C GLY A 36 1.60 -5.96 3.37
N PHE A 37 0.32 -5.80 3.05
CA PHE A 37 -0.62 -5.08 3.90
C PHE A 37 -0.97 -5.88 5.17
N VAL A 38 -1.38 -5.19 6.23
CA VAL A 38 -1.86 -5.83 7.46
C VAL A 38 -3.34 -5.49 7.72
N PRO A 39 -4.18 -6.45 8.15
CA PRO A 39 -5.54 -6.15 8.59
C PRO A 39 -5.55 -5.25 9.82
N ILE A 40 -6.48 -4.29 9.85
CA ILE A 40 -6.71 -3.40 10.98
C ILE A 40 -8.17 -3.45 11.43
N ARG A 41 -8.44 -2.94 12.64
CA ARG A 41 -9.79 -2.94 13.21
C ARG A 41 -10.72 -2.08 12.36
N ARG A 42 -11.82 -2.70 11.92
CA ARG A 42 -12.95 -2.03 11.27
C ARG A 42 -13.96 -1.53 12.32
N PRO A 43 -14.52 -0.32 12.16
CA PRO A 43 -15.65 0.13 12.98
C PRO A 43 -16.83 -0.83 12.88
N GLY A 44 -17.46 -1.16 14.01
CA GLY A 44 -18.56 -2.12 14.07
C GLY A 44 -19.91 -1.58 13.60
N SER A 45 -19.99 -0.30 13.24
CA SER A 45 -21.24 0.35 12.81
C SER A 45 -21.61 0.09 11.35
N PHE A 46 -20.77 -0.61 10.60
CA PHE A 46 -21.00 -0.88 9.19
C PHE A 46 -21.69 -2.24 8.99
N ASP A 47 -22.75 -2.22 8.20
CA ASP A 47 -23.67 -3.33 7.93
C ASP A 47 -23.37 -4.11 6.65
N PHE A 48 -22.34 -3.72 5.90
CA PHE A 48 -21.84 -4.44 4.72
C PHE A 48 -20.64 -5.33 5.05
N ASP A 49 -20.34 -6.29 4.18
CA ASP A 49 -19.13 -7.11 4.26
C ASP A 49 -17.91 -6.31 3.77
N GLY A 50 -16.91 -6.14 4.63
CA GLY A 50 -15.69 -5.43 4.27
C GLY A 50 -14.53 -5.64 5.23
N ALA A 51 -13.33 -5.32 4.76
CA ALA A 51 -12.10 -5.38 5.53
C ALA A 51 -11.28 -4.10 5.37
N TRP A 52 -10.61 -3.69 6.45
CA TRP A 52 -9.68 -2.56 6.42
C TRP A 52 -8.26 -3.10 6.55
N LEU A 53 -7.40 -2.72 5.62
CA LEU A 53 -5.98 -3.05 5.63
C LEU A 53 -5.15 -1.76 5.72
N PHE A 54 -3.93 -1.86 6.21
CA PHE A 54 -2.99 -0.74 6.26
C PHE A 54 -1.59 -1.19 5.85
N GLY A 55 -0.88 -0.36 5.09
CA GLY A 55 0.44 -0.66 4.57
C GLY A 55 0.98 0.51 3.77
N HIS A 56 2.30 0.61 3.61
CA HIS A 56 2.94 1.61 2.75
C HIS A 56 2.53 3.07 3.02
N GLY A 57 2.05 3.37 4.22
CA GLY A 57 1.62 4.71 4.63
C GLY A 57 0.17 5.10 4.32
N PHE A 58 -0.66 4.19 3.79
CA PHE A 58 -2.08 4.45 3.54
C PHE A 58 -2.97 3.23 3.87
N GLY A 59 -4.26 3.47 4.02
CA GLY A 59 -5.27 2.43 4.24
C GLY A 59 -5.82 1.84 2.95
N MET A 60 -6.36 0.64 3.01
CA MET A 60 -7.11 0.03 1.92
C MET A 60 -8.42 -0.52 2.46
N HIS A 61 -9.53 -0.02 1.93
CA HIS A 61 -10.86 -0.53 2.25
C HIS A 61 -11.28 -1.51 1.17
N LEU A 62 -11.43 -2.77 1.56
CA LEU A 62 -12.01 -3.81 0.72
C LEU A 62 -13.50 -3.91 1.03
N LEU A 63 -14.31 -3.83 -0.02
CA LEU A 63 -15.76 -3.89 0.02
C LEU A 63 -16.19 -5.12 -0.76
N GLN A 64 -16.92 -6.05 -0.16
CA GLN A 64 -17.46 -7.16 -0.94
C GLN A 64 -18.62 -6.67 -1.79
N SER A 65 -18.63 -7.03 -3.07
CA SER A 65 -19.76 -6.77 -3.96
C SER A 65 -20.99 -7.56 -3.51
N GLU A 66 -22.16 -6.92 -3.55
CA GLU A 66 -23.46 -7.60 -3.40
C GLU A 66 -23.80 -8.46 -4.63
N ASP A 67 -23.17 -8.17 -5.78
CA ASP A 67 -23.33 -8.90 -7.03
C ASP A 67 -21.96 -9.26 -7.62
N PRO A 68 -21.26 -10.27 -7.04
CA PRO A 68 -19.90 -10.62 -7.44
C PRO A 68 -19.85 -11.25 -8.84
N GLU A 69 -20.91 -11.91 -9.30
CA GLU A 69 -20.93 -12.57 -10.61
C GLU A 69 -20.93 -11.57 -11.77
N ASN A 70 -21.60 -10.43 -11.60
CA ASN A 70 -21.68 -9.38 -12.62
C ASN A 70 -20.54 -8.35 -12.57
N MET A 71 -19.59 -8.48 -11.65
CA MET A 71 -18.42 -7.61 -11.65
C MET A 71 -17.60 -7.79 -12.95
N PRO A 72 -17.02 -6.72 -13.53
CA PRO A 72 -16.19 -6.81 -14.73
C PRO A 72 -14.98 -7.74 -14.54
N LYS A 73 -14.74 -8.65 -15.48
CA LYS A 73 -13.57 -9.54 -15.46
C LYS A 73 -12.51 -8.98 -16.40
N LYS A 74 -11.37 -8.53 -15.86
CA LYS A 74 -10.21 -8.11 -16.66
C LYS A 74 -9.14 -9.18 -16.64
N SER A 75 -8.85 -9.76 -17.80
CA SER A 75 -7.82 -10.80 -17.95
C SER A 75 -6.56 -10.31 -18.67
N VAL A 76 -6.67 -9.24 -19.46
CA VAL A 76 -5.56 -8.67 -20.23
C VAL A 76 -4.91 -7.55 -19.42
N ILE A 77 -3.60 -7.66 -19.19
CA ILE A 77 -2.84 -6.60 -18.53
C ILE A 77 -2.56 -5.50 -19.55
N ASN A 78 -3.17 -4.34 -19.34
CA ASN A 78 -2.99 -3.14 -20.14
C ASN A 78 -2.33 -2.03 -19.29
N PRO A 79 -1.03 -1.72 -19.47
CA PRO A 79 -0.33 -0.66 -18.73
C PRO A 79 -0.99 0.73 -18.75
N LYS A 80 -1.97 0.96 -19.62
CA LYS A 80 -2.74 2.22 -19.74
C LYS A 80 -4.03 2.26 -18.91
N ASP A 81 -4.39 1.17 -18.25
CA ASP A 81 -5.56 1.12 -17.36
C ASP A 81 -5.32 1.87 -16.06
N ASN A 82 -6.40 2.27 -15.37
CA ASN A 82 -6.32 2.84 -14.03
C ASN A 82 -5.63 1.87 -13.05
N HIS A 83 -4.66 2.36 -12.30
CA HIS A 83 -3.86 1.55 -11.37
C HIS A 83 -3.48 2.33 -10.11
N ILE A 84 -3.05 1.60 -9.08
CA ILE A 84 -2.18 2.14 -8.03
C ILE A 84 -0.74 1.73 -8.31
N SER A 85 0.20 2.63 -8.03
CA SER A 85 1.63 2.41 -8.24
C SER A 85 2.37 2.36 -6.92
N PHE A 86 3.29 1.40 -6.79
CA PHE A 86 4.19 1.29 -5.65
C PHE A 86 5.64 1.48 -6.10
N GLN A 87 6.38 2.26 -5.31
CA GLN A 87 7.83 2.29 -5.39
C GLN A 87 8.40 0.99 -4.82
N CYS A 88 9.43 0.44 -5.45
CA CYS A 88 10.17 -0.69 -4.89
C CYS A 88 11.66 -0.37 -4.69
N GLU A 89 12.31 -1.17 -3.84
CA GLU A 89 13.76 -1.11 -3.62
C GLU A 89 14.54 -1.83 -4.73
N SER A 90 13.94 -2.86 -5.35
CA SER A 90 14.58 -3.66 -6.38
C SER A 90 13.56 -4.30 -7.32
N MET A 91 13.56 -3.86 -8.58
CA MET A 91 12.73 -4.44 -9.65
C MET A 91 13.05 -5.93 -9.87
N GLY A 92 14.32 -6.32 -9.77
CA GLY A 92 14.73 -7.72 -9.91
C GLY A 92 14.18 -8.62 -8.80
N ALA A 93 14.13 -8.12 -7.55
CA ALA A 93 13.56 -8.88 -6.43
C ALA A 93 12.05 -9.05 -6.59
N VAL A 94 11.34 -7.99 -7.01
CA VAL A 94 9.91 -8.02 -7.31
C VAL A 94 9.62 -9.03 -8.42
N GLU A 95 10.34 -8.95 -9.54
CA GLU A 95 10.14 -9.85 -10.67
C GLU A 95 10.37 -11.32 -10.28
N LYS A 96 11.42 -11.59 -9.50
CA LYS A 96 11.68 -12.94 -8.97
C LYS A 96 10.51 -13.44 -8.12
N LYS A 97 9.99 -12.60 -7.22
CA LYS A 97 8.87 -12.98 -6.33
C LYS A 97 7.57 -13.21 -7.09
N LEU A 98 7.25 -12.38 -8.08
CA LEU A 98 6.08 -12.59 -8.93
C LEU A 98 6.17 -13.92 -9.71
N LYS A 99 7.35 -14.28 -10.21
CA LYS A 99 7.59 -15.59 -10.85
C LYS A 99 7.39 -16.75 -9.87
N GLU A 100 7.94 -16.65 -8.66
CA GLU A 100 7.79 -17.67 -7.61
C GLU A 100 6.32 -17.88 -7.20
N MET A 101 5.53 -16.81 -7.23
CA MET A 101 4.08 -16.83 -6.93
C MET A 101 3.21 -17.15 -8.14
N GLU A 102 3.81 -17.39 -9.32
CA GLU A 102 3.12 -17.66 -10.58
C GLU A 102 2.13 -16.54 -11.00
N ILE A 103 2.42 -15.31 -10.59
CA ILE A 103 1.61 -14.13 -10.95
C ILE A 103 2.03 -13.64 -12.33
N LYS A 104 1.05 -13.56 -13.25
CA LYS A 104 1.29 -13.00 -14.59
C LYS A 104 1.52 -11.50 -14.50
N TYR A 105 2.53 -11.02 -15.20
CA TYR A 105 2.87 -9.60 -15.26
C TYR A 105 3.38 -9.20 -16.65
N VAL A 106 3.37 -7.91 -16.95
CA VAL A 106 4.03 -7.32 -18.12
C VAL A 106 5.05 -6.28 -17.69
N ARG A 107 6.09 -6.08 -18.50
CA ARG A 107 7.11 -5.05 -18.29
C ARG A 107 6.91 -3.90 -19.26
N ALA A 108 7.18 -2.70 -18.80
CA ALA A 108 7.37 -1.54 -19.65
C ALA A 108 8.62 -0.78 -19.22
N VAL A 109 9.15 0.03 -20.13
CA VAL A 109 10.29 0.90 -19.90
C VAL A 109 9.95 2.28 -20.43
N VAL A 110 10.23 3.30 -19.63
CA VAL A 110 10.15 4.71 -20.01
C VAL A 110 11.55 5.28 -19.97
N GLU A 111 11.93 6.04 -21.00
CA GLU A 111 13.20 6.76 -21.04
C GLU A 111 12.94 8.26 -21.17
N GLU A 112 13.50 9.04 -20.24
CA GLU A 112 13.41 10.49 -20.26
C GLU A 112 14.75 11.10 -19.85
N GLY A 113 15.31 11.96 -20.70
CA GLY A 113 16.56 12.66 -20.39
C GLY A 113 17.77 11.74 -20.12
N GLY A 114 17.76 10.51 -20.67
CA GLY A 114 18.78 9.49 -20.41
C GLY A 114 18.59 8.70 -19.11
N ILE A 115 17.49 8.93 -18.39
CA ILE A 115 17.08 8.16 -17.22
C ILE A 115 16.10 7.08 -17.67
N GLN A 116 16.37 5.84 -17.32
CA GLN A 116 15.49 4.71 -17.57
C GLN A 116 14.65 4.39 -16.34
N VAL A 117 13.34 4.28 -16.54
CA VAL A 117 12.37 3.84 -15.54
C VAL A 117 11.77 2.51 -15.99
N ASP A 118 11.89 1.52 -15.13
CA ASP A 118 11.29 0.21 -15.30
C ASP A 118 9.94 0.16 -14.59
N GLN A 119 8.97 -0.45 -15.25
CA GLN A 119 7.63 -0.67 -14.71
C GLN A 119 7.26 -2.14 -14.84
N ILE A 120 6.59 -2.68 -13.82
CA ILE A 120 5.96 -4.00 -13.84
C ILE A 120 4.48 -3.83 -13.52
N PHE A 121 3.61 -4.38 -14.36
CA PHE A 121 2.15 -4.34 -14.18
C PHE A 121 1.59 -5.74 -14.00
N PHE A 122 0.70 -5.90 -13.04
CA PHE A 122 -0.06 -7.13 -12.79
C PHE A 122 -1.43 -6.80 -12.21
N HIS A 123 -2.29 -7.82 -12.10
CA HIS A 123 -3.61 -7.68 -11.51
C HIS A 123 -3.67 -8.21 -10.07
N ASP A 124 -4.57 -7.63 -9.28
CA ASP A 124 -5.15 -8.31 -8.13
C ASP A 124 -6.13 -9.44 -8.56
N PRO A 125 -6.78 -10.14 -7.63
CA PRO A 125 -7.73 -11.21 -7.96
C PRO A 125 -8.93 -10.77 -8.81
N ASP A 126 -9.33 -9.49 -8.71
CA ASP A 126 -10.51 -8.94 -9.38
C ASP A 126 -10.18 -8.17 -10.67
N GLY A 127 -8.90 -8.08 -11.04
CA GLY A 127 -8.44 -7.40 -12.25
C GLY A 127 -8.12 -5.91 -12.06
N PHE A 128 -8.03 -5.43 -10.82
CA PHE A 128 -7.50 -4.11 -10.51
C PHE A 128 -6.00 -4.07 -10.79
N MET A 129 -5.54 -3.03 -11.48
CA MET A 129 -4.16 -2.97 -11.93
C MET A 129 -3.24 -2.41 -10.86
N ILE A 130 -2.11 -3.10 -10.68
CA ILE A 130 -1.05 -2.72 -9.78
C ILE A 130 0.21 -2.50 -10.62
N GLU A 131 0.82 -1.35 -10.43
CA GLU A 131 2.11 -1.00 -11.00
C GLU A 131 3.19 -1.05 -9.91
N ILE A 132 4.36 -1.58 -10.26
CA ILE A 132 5.60 -1.37 -9.52
C ILE A 132 6.52 -0.55 -10.39
N CYS A 133 6.99 0.59 -9.88
CA CYS A 133 7.85 1.51 -10.61
C CYS A 133 9.09 1.89 -9.79
N ASN A 134 10.19 2.22 -10.47
CA ASN A 134 11.34 2.95 -9.91
C ASN A 134 11.32 4.44 -10.35
N CYS A 135 10.13 5.03 -10.31
CA CYS A 135 9.83 6.36 -10.84
C CYS A 135 10.51 7.49 -10.06
N ASP A 136 11.00 7.23 -8.84
CA ASP A 136 11.79 8.17 -8.05
C ASP A 136 13.11 8.58 -8.71
N ASN A 137 13.55 7.85 -9.73
CA ASN A 137 14.66 8.22 -10.59
C ASN A 137 14.37 9.47 -11.46
N LEU A 138 13.10 9.77 -11.76
CA LEU A 138 12.73 10.91 -12.58
C LEU A 138 12.57 12.19 -11.74
N PRO A 139 13.06 13.34 -12.22
CA PRO A 139 12.80 14.60 -11.57
C PRO A 139 11.31 14.98 -11.71
N VAL A 140 10.66 15.32 -10.59
CA VAL A 140 9.31 15.90 -10.63
C VAL A 140 9.42 17.37 -11.03
N ILE A 141 9.08 17.67 -12.28
CA ILE A 141 9.09 19.04 -12.83
C ILE A 141 7.65 19.51 -13.04
N PRO A 142 7.09 20.31 -12.12
CA PRO A 142 5.81 20.98 -12.32
C PRO A 142 5.81 21.84 -13.58
N LEU A 143 4.79 21.65 -14.43
CA LEU A 143 4.62 22.36 -15.70
C LEU A 143 4.50 23.89 -15.52
N ALA A 144 4.12 24.34 -14.32
CA ALA A 144 4.04 25.75 -13.94
C ALA A 144 5.40 26.40 -13.59
N GLY A 145 6.52 25.67 -13.70
CA GLY A 145 7.86 26.23 -13.65
C GLY A 145 8.57 26.24 -12.29
N GLU A 146 8.05 25.58 -11.26
CA GLU A 146 8.73 25.43 -9.97
C GLU A 146 9.04 23.96 -9.68
N MET A 147 10.32 23.57 -9.56
CA MET A 147 10.73 22.19 -9.27
C MET A 147 10.21 21.71 -7.91
N ALA A 148 9.38 20.66 -7.91
CA ALA A 148 9.03 19.96 -6.68
C ALA A 148 10.15 18.96 -6.37
N ARG A 149 10.85 19.13 -5.24
CA ARG A 149 11.83 18.14 -4.81
C ARG A 149 11.11 16.86 -4.39
N SER A 150 11.47 15.73 -5.01
CA SER A 150 11.13 14.41 -4.49
C SER A 150 11.78 14.27 -3.10
N CYS A 151 11.00 14.46 -2.05
CA CYS A 151 11.45 14.19 -0.70
C CYS A 151 11.43 12.68 -0.50
N SER A 152 12.56 12.02 -0.76
CA SER A 152 12.83 10.69 -0.22
C SER A 152 12.62 10.76 1.30
N ARG A 153 11.61 10.05 1.81
CA ARG A 153 11.38 9.88 3.25
C ARG A 153 12.54 9.06 3.83
N VAL A 154 13.67 9.72 4.11
CA VAL A 154 14.70 9.13 4.96
C VAL A 154 14.18 9.21 6.39
N ASN A 155 13.80 8.08 6.95
CA ASN A 155 13.54 7.96 8.39
C ASN A 155 14.83 8.30 9.14
N LEU A 156 14.90 9.51 9.70
CA LEU A 156 15.94 9.86 10.65
C LEU A 156 15.63 9.14 11.96
N GLN A 157 16.26 7.98 12.17
CA GLN A 157 16.48 7.49 13.53
C GLN A 157 17.36 8.52 14.24
N VAL A 158 16.92 8.98 15.42
CA VAL A 158 17.69 9.24 16.65
C VAL A 158 16.95 10.28 17.50
N LEU A 159 16.34 9.83 18.60
CA LEU A 159 16.62 10.24 19.99
C LEU A 159 15.57 9.66 20.94
N GLY A 160 16.03 8.88 21.92
CA GLY A 160 15.17 8.40 23.00
C GLY A 160 15.69 7.17 23.74
N GLN A 161 16.97 7.13 24.14
CA GLN A 161 17.38 6.23 25.23
C GLN A 161 16.80 6.77 26.54
N GLN A 162 15.74 6.16 27.05
CA GLN A 162 15.49 6.14 28.49
C GLN A 162 15.05 4.74 28.90
N SER A 163 15.89 4.12 29.74
CA SER A 163 15.65 2.85 30.39
C SER A 163 14.45 2.96 31.33
N ILE A 164 13.46 2.09 31.15
CA ILE A 164 12.49 1.80 32.20
C ILE A 164 12.75 0.38 32.67
N LYS A 165 13.35 0.26 33.87
CA LYS A 165 13.35 -0.97 34.65
C LYS A 165 11.90 -1.28 35.03
N GLN A 166 11.32 -2.33 34.46
CA GLN A 166 10.08 -2.89 34.97
C GLN A 166 10.42 -3.82 36.16
N GLN A 167 10.11 -3.36 37.38
CA GLN A 167 9.96 -4.26 38.53
C GLN A 167 8.73 -5.13 38.28
N VAL A 168 8.95 -6.43 38.10
CA VAL A 168 7.90 -7.44 38.17
C VAL A 168 7.61 -7.67 39.65
N VAL A 169 6.49 -7.15 40.14
CA VAL A 169 5.92 -7.60 41.42
C VAL A 169 5.09 -8.85 41.10
N VAL A 170 5.66 -10.02 41.41
CA VAL A 170 4.95 -11.30 41.37
C VAL A 170 4.11 -11.39 42.64
N GLN A 171 2.79 -11.26 42.50
CA GLN A 171 1.85 -11.57 43.58
C GLN A 171 1.70 -13.09 43.67
N LEU A 172 2.40 -13.70 44.64
CA LEU A 172 2.19 -15.11 44.99
C LEU A 172 0.96 -15.22 45.91
N CYS A 173 -0.18 -15.62 45.35
CA CYS A 173 -1.27 -16.19 46.12
C CYS A 173 -0.78 -17.51 46.73
N SER A 174 -0.70 -17.57 48.05
CA SER A 174 -0.65 -18.85 48.79
C SER A 174 -1.79 -18.87 49.78
N GLY A 175 -2.72 -19.80 49.56
CA GLY A 175 -3.75 -20.16 50.53
C GLY A 175 -3.26 -21.33 51.41
N SER A 176 -3.59 -21.26 52.70
CA SER A 176 -3.83 -22.38 53.65
C SER A 176 -4.13 -21.75 55.01
N SER A 177 -5.36 -21.82 55.54
CA SER A 177 -6.00 -22.92 56.29
C SER A 177 -5.50 -23.08 57.74
N LYS A 178 -6.50 -23.18 58.66
CA LYS A 178 -6.45 -23.50 60.11
C LYS A 178 -6.14 -22.26 60.98
N ARG A 179 -6.90 -21.95 62.04
CA ARG A 179 -7.79 -22.74 62.90
C ARG A 179 -8.80 -21.81 63.56
#